data_AF-A0A0F9L4U4-F1
#
_entry.id   AF-A0A0F9L4U4-F1
#
_cell.length_a   1.000
_cell.length_b   1.000
_cell.length_c   1.000
_cell.angle_alpha   90.00
_cell.angle_beta   90.00
_cell.angle_gamma   90.00
#
_symmetry.space_group_name_H-M   'P 1'
#
loop_
_entity.id
_entity.type
_entity.pdbx_description
1 polymer ?
#
loop_
_entity_poly.entity_id
_entity_poly.type
_entity_poly.pdbx_seq_one_letter_code
_entity_poly.pdbx_strand_id
1 'polypeptide(L)'
;MMARSSLLKSISIFILFIIFIAISFADSEGPLNPSTVTCCAAGAGDEDWFDENLALTSNNQRGKTTVGGLSPTGPTFENSVKLVQGGSITGDDKSTGANLPASDAFASYGGSSDLWGLSWSASDINAADFGVAFAAEGTGFEAGVSSFLKVTNFGFDVNGTINGILVEIEYRDFDEDQAQVDSFRITVTFTPVVDSCTAPGSGDWIIINGDFCTLNVADTITGNLNISDGSLEIQASGVLTISGGVIYIENGASNNNITILSGGQING
;
A
#
# COMPACT_ATOMS: atom_id res chain seq x y z
N MET A 1 -52.02 33.25 39.37
CA MET A 1 -52.09 31.79 39.14
C MET A 1 -52.12 31.56 37.64
N MET A 2 -50.96 31.40 37.00
CA MET A 2 -50.84 30.87 35.64
C MET A 2 -49.39 30.37 35.47
N ALA A 3 -49.28 29.08 35.17
CA ALA A 3 -48.04 28.32 35.13
C ALA A 3 -47.27 28.54 33.83
N ARG A 4 -45.93 28.63 33.91
CA ARG A 4 -45.03 28.46 32.76
C ARG A 4 -44.77 26.96 32.57
N SER A 5 -45.24 26.38 31.48
CA SER A 5 -44.83 25.03 31.04
C SER A 5 -43.61 25.14 30.12
N SER A 6 -42.44 24.68 30.57
CA SER A 6 -41.26 24.48 29.72
C SER A 6 -41.30 23.07 29.12
N LEU A 7 -41.63 22.97 27.84
CA LEU A 7 -41.42 21.75 27.05
C LEU A 7 -39.95 21.73 26.59
N LEU A 8 -39.10 20.93 27.25
CA LEU A 8 -37.82 20.51 26.68
C LEU A 8 -38.10 19.43 25.63
N LYS A 9 -37.92 19.76 24.35
CA LYS A 9 -37.86 18.77 23.28
C LYS A 9 -36.47 18.11 23.33
N SER A 10 -36.45 16.81 23.60
CA SER A 10 -35.27 15.96 23.45
C SER A 10 -34.76 16.02 22.01
N ILE A 11 -33.56 16.57 21.81
CA ILE A 11 -32.84 16.47 20.53
C ILE A 11 -32.08 15.15 20.59
N SER A 12 -32.59 14.13 19.90
CA SER A 12 -31.82 12.91 19.64
C SER A 12 -30.77 13.25 18.58
N ILE A 13 -29.52 13.40 19.00
CA ILE A 13 -28.36 13.50 18.11
C ILE A 13 -28.10 12.08 17.57
N PHE A 14 -28.49 11.85 16.32
CA PHE A 14 -28.08 10.68 15.56
C PHE A 14 -26.60 10.90 15.17
N ILE A 15 -25.68 10.26 15.89
CA ILE A 15 -24.27 10.20 15.50
C ILE A 15 -24.21 9.27 14.29
N LEU A 16 -24.16 9.86 13.10
CA LEU A 16 -23.86 9.15 11.86
C LEU A 16 -22.41 8.67 11.95
N PHE A 17 -22.20 7.38 12.19
CA PHE A 17 -20.91 6.72 12.00
C PHE A 17 -20.61 6.74 10.49
N ILE A 18 -20.04 7.84 10.02
CA ILE A 18 -19.39 7.88 8.71
C ILE A 18 -18.16 6.99 8.88
N ILE A 19 -18.22 5.77 8.33
CA ILE A 19 -17.02 4.99 8.05
C ILE A 19 -16.23 5.86 7.07
N PHE A 20 -15.25 6.60 7.58
CA PHE A 20 -14.24 7.21 6.75
C PHE A 20 -13.53 6.03 6.08
N ILE A 21 -13.86 5.76 4.82
CA ILE A 21 -12.87 5.20 3.92
C ILE A 21 -11.84 6.31 3.81
N ALA A 22 -10.89 6.31 4.73
CA ALA A 22 -9.72 7.14 4.61
C ALA A 22 -9.00 6.60 3.37
N ILE A 23 -9.14 7.31 2.26
CA ILE A 23 -8.06 7.36 1.29
C ILE A 23 -7.04 8.28 1.96
N SER A 24 -6.31 7.74 2.95
CA SER A 24 -5.11 8.38 3.44
C SER A 24 -4.11 8.23 2.31
N PHE A 25 -3.86 9.30 1.61
CA PHE A 25 -2.57 9.43 1.00
C PHE A 25 -1.60 9.71 2.16
N ALA A 26 -1.00 8.65 2.70
CA ALA A 26 0.08 8.76 3.67
C ALA A 26 1.30 9.37 2.96
N ASP A 27 2.24 9.95 3.71
CA ASP A 27 3.47 10.65 3.26
C ASP A 27 4.44 9.83 2.36
N SER A 28 3.97 8.76 1.72
CA SER A 28 4.42 8.26 0.43
C SER A 28 3.36 8.56 -0.67
N GLU A 29 3.12 9.84 -0.92
CA GLU A 29 2.16 10.36 -1.90
C GLU A 29 2.66 10.15 -3.35
N GLY A 30 2.44 8.96 -3.93
CA GLY A 30 2.66 8.69 -5.36
C GLY A 30 3.33 7.34 -5.64
N PRO A 31 3.33 6.85 -6.90
CA PRO A 31 3.90 5.56 -7.24
C PRO A 31 5.38 5.57 -6.87
N LEU A 32 5.72 4.85 -5.81
CA LEU A 32 7.10 4.54 -5.54
C LEU A 32 7.57 3.69 -6.70
N ASN A 33 8.50 4.24 -7.46
CA ASN A 33 9.12 3.48 -8.53
C ASN A 33 9.79 2.25 -7.89
N PRO A 34 9.59 1.07 -8.45
CA PRO A 34 10.31 -0.10 -7.99
C PRO A 34 11.81 0.15 -8.11
N SER A 35 12.59 -0.43 -7.22
CA SER A 35 14.05 -0.31 -7.24
C SER A 35 14.74 -1.64 -7.58
N THR A 36 13.97 -2.69 -7.84
CA THR A 36 14.50 -3.99 -8.24
C THR A 36 13.67 -4.53 -9.40
N VAL A 37 14.37 -4.89 -10.47
CA VAL A 37 13.81 -5.72 -11.54
C VAL A 37 14.69 -6.96 -11.66
N THR A 38 14.06 -8.09 -11.89
CA THR A 38 14.72 -9.35 -12.18
C THR A 38 14.13 -9.87 -13.47
N CYS A 39 14.97 -9.91 -14.51
CA CYS A 39 14.64 -10.62 -15.73
C CYS A 39 14.74 -12.13 -15.52
N CYS A 40 14.14 -12.85 -16.46
CA CYS A 40 14.23 -14.30 -16.61
C CYS A 40 13.64 -15.11 -15.44
N ALA A 41 12.67 -14.54 -14.72
CA ALA A 41 11.97 -15.30 -13.70
C ALA A 41 11.14 -16.42 -14.37
N ALA A 42 11.43 -17.67 -14.00
CA ALA A 42 10.79 -18.85 -14.57
C ALA A 42 9.28 -18.90 -14.28
N GLY A 43 8.51 -19.57 -15.16
CA GLY A 43 7.10 -19.90 -14.93
C GLY A 43 6.11 -19.44 -16.01
N ALA A 44 6.54 -18.61 -16.98
CA ALA A 44 5.75 -18.26 -18.16
C ALA A 44 6.33 -18.94 -19.42
N GLY A 45 7.40 -18.37 -19.98
CA GLY A 45 8.16 -18.93 -21.12
C GLY A 45 9.67 -18.75 -20.96
N ASP A 46 10.39 -18.80 -22.09
CA ASP A 46 11.85 -18.87 -22.15
C ASP A 46 12.50 -17.66 -22.87
N GLU A 47 11.70 -16.71 -23.39
CA GLU A 47 12.27 -15.50 -24.03
C GLU A 47 12.65 -14.45 -22.98
N ASP A 48 13.93 -14.13 -22.93
CA ASP A 48 14.50 -13.27 -21.90
C ASP A 48 14.28 -11.78 -22.17
N TRP A 49 14.09 -11.02 -21.08
CA TRP A 49 14.03 -9.57 -21.14
C TRP A 49 15.43 -8.96 -21.17
N PHE A 50 15.60 -7.95 -22.01
CA PHE A 50 16.80 -7.13 -22.13
C PHE A 50 16.53 -5.70 -21.70
N ASP A 51 17.58 -5.03 -21.22
CA ASP A 51 17.52 -3.66 -20.71
C ASP A 51 16.44 -3.49 -19.63
N GLU A 52 16.18 -4.54 -18.84
CA GLU A 52 15.08 -4.68 -17.89
C GLU A 52 15.03 -3.54 -16.86
N ASN A 53 16.20 -3.00 -16.47
CA ASN A 53 16.32 -1.88 -15.54
C ASN A 53 15.72 -0.58 -16.06
N LEU A 54 15.48 -0.47 -17.37
CA LEU A 54 14.80 0.69 -17.94
C LEU A 54 13.32 0.72 -17.57
N ALA A 55 12.71 -0.42 -17.21
CA ALA A 55 11.31 -0.49 -16.77
C ALA A 55 11.05 0.01 -15.32
N LEU A 56 12.10 0.46 -14.60
CA LEU A 56 11.97 0.92 -13.21
C LEU A 56 11.38 2.32 -13.09
N THR A 57 11.47 3.15 -14.13
CA THR A 57 11.03 4.55 -14.08
C THR A 57 10.41 4.95 -15.40
N SER A 58 9.24 5.61 -15.36
CA SER A 58 8.60 6.17 -16.56
C SER A 58 9.46 7.29 -17.14
N ASN A 59 10.26 6.97 -18.16
CA ASN A 59 11.25 7.87 -18.74
C ASN A 59 11.41 7.70 -20.27
N ASN A 60 10.49 6.97 -20.90
CA ASN A 60 10.52 6.57 -22.32
C ASN A 60 11.71 5.70 -22.73
N GLN A 61 12.39 5.08 -21.76
CA GLN A 61 13.38 4.04 -21.99
C GLN A 61 12.78 2.72 -21.50
N ARG A 62 12.89 1.66 -22.30
CA ARG A 62 12.07 0.46 -22.09
C ARG A 62 12.90 -0.79 -21.92
N GLY A 63 12.52 -1.61 -20.95
CA GLY A 63 12.86 -3.03 -20.96
C GLY A 63 12.11 -3.70 -22.10
N LYS A 64 12.73 -4.67 -22.77
CA LYS A 64 12.16 -5.26 -23.98
C LYS A 64 12.42 -6.76 -24.08
N THR A 65 11.52 -7.46 -24.73
CA THR A 65 11.67 -8.87 -25.11
C THR A 65 11.12 -9.06 -26.51
N THR A 66 11.78 -9.88 -27.31
CA THR A 66 11.25 -10.30 -28.62
C THR A 66 10.52 -11.62 -28.41
N VAL A 67 9.24 -11.67 -28.78
CA VAL A 67 8.36 -12.84 -28.59
C VAL A 67 7.81 -13.38 -29.92
N GLY A 68 8.27 -12.84 -31.05
CA GLY A 68 8.11 -13.43 -32.39
C GLY A 68 9.44 -13.97 -32.90
N GLY A 69 9.43 -15.19 -33.47
CA GLY A 69 10.62 -15.78 -34.10
C GLY A 69 11.04 -15.12 -35.42
N LEU A 70 11.68 -15.87 -36.33
CA LEU A 70 12.41 -15.34 -37.50
C LEU A 70 11.56 -14.65 -38.61
N SER A 71 10.26 -14.45 -38.39
CA SER A 71 9.36 -13.77 -39.32
C SER A 71 8.22 -13.08 -38.54
N PRO A 72 8.39 -11.83 -38.11
CA PRO A 72 7.40 -11.13 -37.31
C PRO A 72 6.24 -10.72 -38.22
N THR A 73 5.07 -11.31 -38.01
CA THR A 73 3.85 -10.87 -38.73
C THR A 73 2.63 -10.82 -37.81
N GLY A 74 2.81 -10.76 -36.49
CA GLY A 74 1.71 -10.92 -35.56
C GLY A 74 1.94 -10.16 -34.26
N PRO A 75 0.97 -9.36 -33.80
CA PRO A 75 1.15 -8.46 -32.66
C PRO A 75 1.55 -9.21 -31.39
N THR A 76 2.05 -8.46 -30.42
CA THR A 76 2.33 -8.96 -29.07
C THR A 76 1.11 -8.82 -28.16
N PHE A 77 0.94 -9.74 -27.23
CA PHE A 77 -0.20 -9.86 -26.32
C PHE A 77 0.24 -10.01 -24.86
N GLU A 78 -0.65 -9.68 -23.95
CA GLU A 78 -0.55 -10.06 -22.54
C GLU A 78 -0.58 -11.59 -22.42
N ASN A 79 0.47 -12.20 -21.88
CA ASN A 79 0.43 -13.61 -21.51
C ASN A 79 -0.05 -13.76 -20.07
N SER A 80 0.59 -13.06 -19.14
CA SER A 80 0.31 -13.19 -17.71
C SER A 80 0.62 -11.90 -16.96
N VAL A 81 -0.25 -11.53 -16.02
CA VAL A 81 -0.04 -10.44 -15.07
C VAL A 81 -0.37 -10.95 -13.69
N LYS A 82 0.63 -10.99 -12.79
CA LYS A 82 0.50 -11.56 -11.44
C LYS A 82 1.22 -10.73 -10.39
N LEU A 83 0.85 -10.93 -9.12
CA LEU A 83 1.58 -10.33 -8.01
C LEU A 83 2.77 -11.20 -7.58
N VAL A 84 3.66 -10.57 -6.84
CA VAL A 84 4.80 -11.22 -6.18
C VAL A 84 4.63 -11.04 -4.68
N GLN A 85 4.67 -12.14 -3.93
CA GLN A 85 4.62 -12.17 -2.46
C GLN A 85 5.81 -12.98 -1.97
N GLY A 86 6.63 -12.43 -1.06
CA GLY A 86 7.82 -13.13 -0.57
C GLY A 86 8.78 -13.56 -1.70
N GLY A 87 8.85 -12.76 -2.77
CA GLY A 87 9.66 -13.02 -3.96
C GLY A 87 9.10 -14.07 -4.93
N SER A 88 8.00 -14.74 -4.60
CA SER A 88 7.34 -15.76 -5.42
C SER A 88 6.18 -15.19 -6.21
N ILE A 89 6.06 -15.58 -7.49
CA ILE A 89 4.94 -15.17 -8.35
C ILE A 89 3.69 -15.95 -7.93
N THR A 90 2.62 -15.25 -7.55
CA THR A 90 1.42 -15.82 -6.93
C THR A 90 0.18 -14.99 -7.25
N GLY A 91 -0.97 -15.43 -6.73
CA GLY A 91 -2.26 -14.78 -6.91
C GLY A 91 -2.93 -15.11 -8.25
N ASP A 92 -4.11 -14.51 -8.40
CA ASP A 92 -4.90 -14.57 -9.61
C ASP A 92 -4.13 -13.94 -10.79
N ASP A 93 -4.21 -14.59 -11.95
CA ASP A 93 -3.74 -13.97 -13.19
C ASP A 93 -4.77 -12.93 -13.65
N LYS A 94 -4.31 -11.69 -13.83
CA LYS A 94 -5.14 -10.58 -14.32
C LYS A 94 -4.90 -10.24 -15.78
N SER A 95 -4.08 -11.02 -16.49
CA SER A 95 -4.02 -10.93 -17.95
C SER A 95 -5.43 -11.06 -18.54
N THR A 96 -5.72 -10.20 -19.50
CA THR A 96 -6.95 -10.25 -20.31
C THR A 96 -6.71 -10.90 -21.66
N GLY A 97 -5.45 -11.24 -21.97
CA GLY A 97 -5.03 -11.65 -23.31
C GLY A 97 -5.13 -10.52 -24.32
N ALA A 98 -5.14 -9.26 -23.88
CA ALA A 98 -5.25 -8.11 -24.78
C ALA A 98 -3.96 -7.90 -25.58
N ASN A 99 -4.10 -7.32 -26.77
CA ASN A 99 -2.96 -6.88 -27.56
C ASN A 99 -2.24 -5.74 -26.84
N LEU A 100 -0.91 -5.74 -26.92
CA LEU A 100 -0.13 -4.58 -26.56
C LEU A 100 -0.41 -3.46 -27.60
N PRO A 101 -0.58 -2.20 -27.16
CA PRO A 101 -0.85 -1.07 -28.05
C PRO A 101 0.40 -0.70 -28.85
N ALA A 102 0.24 -0.17 -30.07
CA ALA A 102 1.36 0.27 -30.90
C ALA A 102 2.09 1.54 -30.38
N SER A 103 1.55 2.19 -29.35
CA SER A 103 2.08 3.37 -28.68
C SER A 103 1.97 3.20 -27.17
N ASP A 104 2.79 3.91 -26.40
CA ASP A 104 2.75 3.82 -24.94
C ASP A 104 1.34 4.09 -24.39
N ALA A 105 0.86 3.15 -23.60
CA ALA A 105 -0.36 3.32 -22.84
C ALA A 105 -0.26 2.56 -21.52
N PHE A 106 -0.93 3.10 -20.50
CA PHE A 106 -1.14 2.38 -19.25
C PHE A 106 -2.29 1.38 -19.41
N ALA A 107 -2.06 0.15 -18.97
CA ALA A 107 -3.10 -0.81 -18.66
C ALA A 107 -3.20 -1.02 -17.16
N SER A 108 -4.42 -1.22 -16.67
CA SER A 108 -4.74 -1.29 -15.24
C SER A 108 -5.30 -2.66 -14.88
N TYR A 109 -4.80 -3.24 -13.79
CA TYR A 109 -5.17 -4.58 -13.32
C TYR A 109 -5.50 -4.56 -11.82
N GLY A 110 -6.57 -5.25 -11.45
CA GLY A 110 -7.08 -5.22 -10.08
C GLY A 110 -7.85 -3.93 -9.78
N GLY A 111 -7.71 -3.41 -8.55
CA GLY A 111 -8.44 -2.24 -8.12
C GLY A 111 -8.49 -2.07 -6.61
N SER A 112 -9.19 -1.03 -6.15
CA SER A 112 -9.26 -0.64 -4.74
C SER A 112 -9.93 -1.64 -3.81
N SER A 113 -10.62 -2.65 -4.37
CA SER A 113 -11.25 -3.74 -3.63
C SER A 113 -10.80 -5.13 -4.10
N ASP A 114 -9.76 -5.22 -4.93
CA ASP A 114 -9.28 -6.48 -5.49
C ASP A 114 -8.00 -6.93 -4.78
N LEU A 115 -8.05 -8.08 -4.11
CA LEU A 115 -6.92 -8.66 -3.38
C LEU A 115 -6.16 -9.71 -4.20
N TRP A 116 -6.47 -9.85 -5.49
CA TRP A 116 -5.81 -10.80 -6.40
C TRP A 116 -5.88 -12.26 -5.92
N GLY A 117 -7.01 -12.63 -5.31
CA GLY A 117 -7.24 -13.99 -4.81
C GLY A 117 -6.44 -14.36 -3.55
N LEU A 118 -5.74 -13.39 -2.94
CA LEU A 118 -4.88 -13.61 -1.77
C LEU A 118 -5.41 -12.89 -0.54
N SER A 119 -4.81 -13.22 0.61
CA SER A 119 -4.91 -12.44 1.84
C SER A 119 -3.61 -11.71 2.06
N TRP A 120 -3.67 -10.39 2.26
CA TRP A 120 -2.52 -9.53 2.39
C TRP A 120 -2.44 -8.95 3.81
N SER A 121 -1.27 -9.10 4.44
CA SER A 121 -0.90 -8.31 5.60
C SER A 121 -0.15 -7.05 5.18
N ALA A 122 -0.13 -6.03 6.05
CA ALA A 122 0.69 -4.85 5.83
C ALA A 122 2.19 -5.19 5.66
N SER A 123 2.70 -6.16 6.42
CA SER A 123 4.09 -6.62 6.29
C SER A 123 4.39 -7.27 4.96
N ASP A 124 3.43 -7.97 4.34
CA ASP A 124 3.62 -8.52 3.00
C ASP A 124 3.79 -7.40 1.97
N ILE A 125 3.02 -6.32 2.08
CA ILE A 125 3.07 -5.18 1.15
C ILE A 125 4.35 -4.35 1.31
N ASN A 126 4.79 -4.16 2.56
CA ASN A 126 5.99 -3.38 2.88
C ASN A 126 7.29 -4.15 2.60
N ALA A 127 7.22 -5.46 2.34
CA ALA A 127 8.38 -6.27 2.06
C ALA A 127 9.07 -5.85 0.74
N ALA A 128 10.40 -5.82 0.74
CA ALA A 128 11.19 -5.48 -0.45
C ALA A 128 11.01 -6.47 -1.62
N ASP A 129 10.45 -7.65 -1.35
CA ASP A 129 10.17 -8.69 -2.34
C ASP A 129 8.69 -8.76 -2.75
N PHE A 130 7.86 -7.80 -2.32
CA PHE A 130 6.54 -7.54 -2.88
C PHE A 130 6.64 -6.80 -4.22
N GLY A 131 5.74 -7.14 -5.14
CA GLY A 131 5.64 -6.47 -6.42
C GLY A 131 4.75 -7.16 -7.43
N VAL A 132 5.14 -7.07 -8.70
CA VAL A 132 4.36 -7.53 -9.86
C VAL A 132 5.27 -8.30 -10.83
N ALA A 133 4.68 -9.25 -11.55
CA ALA A 133 5.31 -9.97 -12.64
C ALA A 133 4.46 -9.86 -13.91
N PHE A 134 5.11 -9.56 -15.03
CA PHE A 134 4.49 -9.46 -16.34
C PHE A 134 5.18 -10.39 -17.34
N ALA A 135 4.39 -11.05 -18.19
CA ALA A 135 4.90 -11.80 -19.33
C ALA A 135 4.08 -11.47 -20.58
N ALA A 136 4.75 -11.42 -21.72
CA ALA A 136 4.16 -11.19 -23.03
C ALA A 136 4.23 -12.46 -23.89
N GLU A 137 3.33 -12.56 -24.86
CA GLU A 137 3.28 -13.63 -25.86
C GLU A 137 3.21 -13.01 -27.27
N GLY A 138 3.95 -13.57 -28.22
CA GLY A 138 3.84 -13.20 -29.63
C GLY A 138 2.91 -14.15 -30.38
N THR A 139 2.58 -13.81 -31.62
CA THR A 139 1.78 -14.70 -32.49
C THR A 139 2.54 -15.03 -33.78
N GLY A 140 2.23 -16.18 -34.38
CA GLY A 140 2.83 -16.60 -35.65
C GLY A 140 3.38 -18.02 -35.65
N PHE A 141 4.20 -18.35 -36.64
CA PHE A 141 4.76 -19.69 -36.84
C PHE A 141 5.82 -20.08 -35.80
N GLU A 142 6.38 -19.10 -35.10
CA GLU A 142 7.34 -19.24 -34.00
C GLU A 142 6.91 -18.30 -32.86
N ALA A 143 5.67 -18.44 -32.39
CA ALA A 143 5.17 -17.71 -31.23
C ALA A 143 6.00 -18.09 -29.99
N GLY A 144 6.62 -17.09 -29.38
CA GLY A 144 7.34 -17.21 -28.12
C GLY A 144 6.54 -16.62 -26.97
N VAL A 145 6.88 -17.07 -25.76
CA VAL A 145 6.38 -16.47 -24.51
C VAL A 145 7.59 -15.99 -23.75
N SER A 146 7.53 -14.76 -23.25
CA SER A 146 8.59 -14.22 -22.44
C SER A 146 8.66 -14.92 -21.08
N SER A 147 9.87 -15.01 -20.53
CA SER A 147 10.05 -15.09 -19.10
C SER A 147 9.30 -13.96 -18.38
N PHE A 148 9.05 -14.11 -17.08
CA PHE A 148 8.49 -13.00 -16.32
C PHE A 148 9.51 -11.88 -16.16
N LEU A 149 9.08 -10.66 -16.50
CA LEU A 149 9.68 -9.43 -16.00
C LEU A 149 9.14 -9.20 -14.59
N LYS A 150 9.94 -9.55 -13.58
CA LYS A 150 9.55 -9.44 -12.17
C LYS A 150 10.09 -8.14 -11.60
N VAL A 151 9.21 -7.33 -11.04
CA VAL A 151 9.53 -6.00 -10.54
C VAL A 151 9.06 -5.87 -9.09
N THR A 152 9.97 -5.52 -8.18
CA THR A 152 9.74 -5.52 -6.73
C THR A 152 10.42 -4.33 -6.05
N ASN A 153 10.33 -4.30 -4.72
CA ASN A 153 10.91 -3.28 -3.86
C ASN A 153 10.36 -1.89 -4.15
N PHE A 154 9.03 -1.81 -4.09
CA PHE A 154 8.27 -0.58 -4.21
C PHE A 154 8.34 0.27 -2.93
N GLY A 155 8.88 -0.20 -1.81
CA GLY A 155 9.13 0.64 -0.63
C GLY A 155 7.87 1.15 0.09
N PHE A 156 6.75 0.43 -0.01
CA PHE A 156 5.53 0.78 0.71
C PHE A 156 5.75 0.82 2.22
N ASP A 157 5.02 1.73 2.88
CA ASP A 157 4.92 1.83 4.33
C ASP A 157 3.43 1.95 4.71
N VAL A 158 2.69 0.87 4.48
CA VAL A 158 1.27 0.81 4.84
C VAL A 158 1.11 0.18 6.22
N ASN A 159 0.10 0.64 6.96
CA ASN A 159 -0.28 0.09 8.26
C ASN A 159 -1.81 0.01 8.37
N GLY A 160 -2.35 -1.21 8.36
CA GLY A 160 -3.78 -1.43 8.38
C GLY A 160 -4.23 -2.67 7.62
N THR A 161 -5.53 -2.73 7.35
CA THR A 161 -6.14 -3.81 6.58
C THR A 161 -6.06 -3.48 5.10
N ILE A 162 -5.41 -4.34 4.31
CA ILE A 162 -5.35 -4.18 2.86
C ILE A 162 -6.73 -4.44 2.27
N ASN A 163 -7.26 -3.48 1.53
CA ASN A 163 -8.58 -3.54 0.89
C ASN A 163 -8.47 -3.92 -0.59
N GLY A 164 -7.41 -3.47 -1.27
CA GLY A 164 -7.19 -3.79 -2.67
C GLY A 164 -5.87 -3.29 -3.23
N ILE A 165 -5.47 -3.87 -4.36
CA ILE A 165 -4.21 -3.59 -5.05
C ILE A 165 -4.53 -3.34 -6.52
N LEU A 166 -4.15 -2.16 -6.99
CA LEU A 166 -4.18 -1.77 -8.39
C LEU A 166 -2.75 -1.77 -8.94
N VAL A 167 -2.52 -2.53 -10.00
CA VAL A 167 -1.30 -2.52 -10.79
C VAL A 167 -1.55 -1.74 -12.07
N GLU A 168 -0.63 -0.86 -12.44
CA GLU A 168 -0.63 -0.22 -13.74
C GLU A 168 0.71 -0.47 -14.44
N ILE A 169 0.67 -0.85 -15.71
CA ILE A 169 1.86 -1.11 -16.52
C ILE A 169 1.79 -0.23 -17.76
N GLU A 170 2.86 0.51 -18.02
CA GLU A 170 3.04 1.25 -19.27
C GLU A 170 3.85 0.39 -20.23
N TYR A 171 3.19 -0.09 -21.29
CA TYR A 171 3.83 -0.95 -22.27
C TYR A 171 3.35 -0.64 -23.69
N ARG A 172 4.06 -1.21 -24.66
CA ARG A 172 3.70 -1.15 -26.07
C ARG A 172 4.24 -2.34 -26.83
N ASP A 173 3.62 -2.56 -27.98
CA ASP A 173 4.19 -3.34 -29.06
C ASP A 173 5.13 -2.43 -29.88
N PHE A 174 6.27 -2.98 -30.29
CA PHE A 174 7.23 -2.35 -31.18
C PHE A 174 7.61 -3.33 -32.28
N ASP A 175 7.58 -2.86 -33.52
CA ASP A 175 7.90 -3.65 -34.72
C ASP A 175 7.14 -4.99 -34.85
N GLU A 176 5.97 -5.10 -34.23
CA GLU A 176 5.04 -6.24 -34.29
C GLU A 176 5.57 -7.55 -33.69
N ASP A 177 6.69 -7.55 -32.97
CA ASP A 177 7.23 -8.75 -32.32
C ASP A 177 7.93 -8.48 -30.98
N GLN A 178 8.00 -7.21 -30.57
CA GLN A 178 8.74 -6.79 -29.40
C GLN A 178 7.80 -6.15 -28.39
N ALA A 179 7.60 -6.84 -27.27
CA ALA A 179 6.98 -6.25 -26.11
C ALA A 179 7.99 -5.33 -25.43
N GLN A 180 7.61 -4.07 -25.23
CA GLN A 180 8.40 -3.08 -24.53
C GLN A 180 7.63 -2.56 -23.31
N VAL A 181 8.30 -2.43 -22.18
CA VAL A 181 7.72 -1.93 -20.92
C VAL A 181 8.54 -0.72 -20.45
N ASP A 182 7.86 0.42 -20.25
CA ASP A 182 8.47 1.65 -19.75
C ASP A 182 8.41 1.73 -18.22
N SER A 183 7.25 1.41 -17.62
CA SER A 183 7.10 1.55 -16.17
C SER A 183 6.05 0.64 -15.56
N PHE A 184 6.23 0.36 -14.26
CA PHE A 184 5.26 -0.31 -13.40
C PHE A 184 4.87 0.62 -12.25
N ARG A 185 3.58 0.63 -11.91
CA ARG A 185 3.04 1.35 -10.76
C ARG A 185 2.13 0.43 -9.97
N ILE A 186 2.20 0.52 -8.65
CA ILE A 186 1.27 -0.17 -7.76
C ILE A 186 0.63 0.87 -6.84
N THR A 187 -0.70 0.83 -6.74
CA THR A 187 -1.48 1.59 -5.76
C THR A 187 -2.13 0.61 -4.79
N VAL A 188 -1.86 0.78 -3.50
CA VAL A 188 -2.44 -0.03 -2.43
C VAL A 188 -3.54 0.76 -1.75
N THR A 189 -4.76 0.23 -1.77
CA THR A 189 -5.87 0.74 -0.96
C THR A 189 -5.93 -0.04 0.33
N PHE A 190 -5.91 0.64 1.48
CA PHE A 190 -6.00 0.02 2.79
C PHE A 190 -6.89 0.84 3.72
N THR A 191 -7.45 0.18 4.73
CA THR A 191 -8.10 0.83 5.86
C THR A 191 -7.04 0.96 6.94
N PRO A 192 -6.59 2.18 7.27
CA PRO A 192 -5.61 2.37 8.33
C PRO A 192 -6.09 1.71 9.63
N VAL A 193 -5.15 1.25 10.45
CA VAL A 193 -5.50 1.00 11.85
C VAL A 193 -6.05 2.32 12.41
N VAL A 194 -7.24 2.26 13.00
CA VAL A 194 -7.76 3.41 13.75
C VAL A 194 -7.22 3.26 15.15
N ASP A 195 -6.19 4.03 15.43
CA ASP A 195 -5.51 4.03 16.71
C ASP A 195 -6.53 4.29 17.83
N SER A 196 -6.64 3.37 18.78
CA SER A 196 -7.51 3.54 19.93
C SER A 196 -6.84 4.47 20.95
N CYS A 197 -6.66 5.73 20.57
CA CYS A 197 -5.96 6.75 21.35
C CYS A 197 -6.80 7.34 22.48
N THR A 198 -7.73 6.54 23.02
CA THR A 198 -8.50 6.91 24.20
C THR A 198 -7.80 6.33 25.41
N ALA A 199 -7.36 7.20 26.31
CA ALA A 199 -6.72 6.75 27.53
C ALA A 199 -7.74 5.94 28.37
N PRO A 200 -7.41 4.72 28.81
CA PRO A 200 -8.29 3.97 29.67
C PRO A 200 -8.28 4.64 31.05
N GLY A 201 -9.43 5.13 31.52
CA GLY A 201 -9.53 5.78 32.83
C GLY A 201 -8.97 4.95 34.00
N SER A 202 -8.83 3.64 33.82
CA SER A 202 -8.06 2.72 34.66
C SER A 202 -7.44 1.59 33.84
N GLY A 203 -6.25 1.12 34.24
CA GLY A 203 -5.49 0.09 33.53
C GLY A 203 -4.38 0.70 32.67
N ASP A 204 -3.65 -0.16 31.97
CA ASP A 204 -2.52 0.27 31.15
C ASP A 204 -3.01 0.82 29.80
N TRP A 205 -2.59 2.05 29.46
CA TRP A 205 -2.74 2.60 28.12
C TRP A 205 -1.62 2.07 27.23
N ILE A 206 -1.96 1.39 26.14
CA ILE A 206 -1.01 0.74 25.24
C ILE A 206 -1.10 1.45 23.88
N ILE A 207 0.02 2.01 23.40
CA ILE A 207 0.17 2.70 22.11
C ILE A 207 1.21 1.93 21.30
N ILE A 208 0.79 1.26 20.22
CA ILE A 208 1.60 0.23 19.55
C ILE A 208 1.35 0.16 18.03
N ASN A 209 2.10 -0.68 17.31
CA ASN A 209 1.86 -0.99 15.89
C ASN A 209 1.70 0.26 14.99
N GLY A 210 2.55 1.26 15.15
CA GLY A 210 2.52 2.53 14.44
C GLY A 210 1.48 3.55 14.92
N ASP A 211 0.74 3.30 16.01
CA ASP A 211 -0.28 4.22 16.52
C ASP A 211 0.29 5.65 16.71
N PHE A 212 -0.41 6.67 16.20
CA PHE A 212 -0.12 8.09 16.41
C PHE A 212 -1.22 8.76 17.23
N CYS A 213 -1.05 8.77 18.55
CA CYS A 213 -2.04 9.33 19.46
C CYS A 213 -1.85 10.83 19.66
N THR A 214 -2.95 11.58 19.60
CA THR A 214 -2.97 13.01 19.93
C THR A 214 -3.84 13.27 21.14
N LEU A 215 -3.28 13.90 22.18
CA LEU A 215 -4.00 14.37 23.34
C LEU A 215 -4.15 15.89 23.30
N ASN A 216 -5.37 16.37 23.10
CA ASN A 216 -5.70 17.79 23.02
C ASN A 216 -6.62 18.29 24.13
N VAL A 217 -6.97 17.42 25.08
CA VAL A 217 -7.78 17.71 26.26
C VAL A 217 -7.11 17.12 27.50
N ALA A 218 -7.65 17.44 28.68
CA ALA A 218 -7.21 16.80 29.91
C ALA A 218 -7.72 15.36 29.97
N ASP A 219 -6.84 14.42 30.27
CA ASP A 219 -7.17 13.02 30.49
C ASP A 219 -6.36 12.45 31.67
N THR A 220 -6.90 11.41 32.30
CA THR A 220 -6.28 10.77 33.47
C THR A 220 -6.33 9.27 33.31
N ILE A 221 -5.16 8.63 33.40
CA ILE A 221 -5.07 7.18 33.53
C ILE A 221 -4.74 6.81 34.96
N THR A 222 -5.40 5.75 35.45
CA THR A 222 -5.01 5.08 36.69
C THR A 222 -4.33 3.77 36.31
N GLY A 223 -3.02 3.84 36.00
CA GLY A 223 -2.23 2.73 35.44
C GLY A 223 -1.00 3.22 34.69
N ASN A 224 -0.37 2.34 33.91
CA ASN A 224 0.84 2.70 33.15
C ASN A 224 0.49 3.23 31.75
N LEU A 225 1.37 4.04 31.18
CA LEU A 225 1.42 4.30 29.74
C LEU A 225 2.54 3.46 29.14
N ASN A 226 2.22 2.55 28.23
CA ASN A 226 3.16 1.69 27.50
C ASN A 226 3.17 2.09 26.02
N ILE A 227 4.34 2.48 25.52
CA ILE A 227 4.53 2.81 24.10
C ILE A 227 5.54 1.82 23.50
N SER A 228 5.09 1.01 22.54
CA SER A 228 5.92 0.05 21.83
C SER A 228 5.56 -0.03 20.35
N ASP A 229 6.39 0.59 19.52
CA ASP A 229 6.12 0.94 18.13
C ASP A 229 4.94 1.90 17.98
N GLY A 230 5.01 3.10 18.57
CA GLY A 230 3.93 4.08 18.49
C GLY A 230 4.31 5.41 19.14
N SER A 231 3.45 6.41 19.05
CA SER A 231 3.75 7.77 19.50
C SER A 231 2.57 8.48 20.14
N LEU A 232 2.87 9.38 21.07
CA LEU A 232 1.90 10.26 21.72
C LEU A 232 2.31 11.72 21.58
N GLU A 233 1.50 12.52 20.91
CA GLU A 233 1.63 13.98 20.86
C GLU A 233 0.64 14.64 21.83
N ILE A 234 1.17 15.36 22.82
CA ILE A 234 0.39 16.19 23.75
C ILE A 234 0.38 17.62 23.21
N GLN A 235 -0.79 18.05 22.75
CA GLN A 235 -1.01 19.39 22.22
C GLN A 235 -0.93 20.45 23.33
N ALA A 236 -0.90 21.73 22.94
CA ALA A 236 -0.82 22.86 23.87
C ALA A 236 -1.92 22.89 24.95
N SER A 237 -3.11 22.34 24.65
CA SER A 237 -4.23 22.20 25.59
C SER A 237 -4.35 20.82 26.24
N GLY A 238 -3.49 19.88 25.84
CA GLY A 238 -3.46 18.53 26.36
C GLY A 238 -2.82 18.46 27.74
N VAL A 239 -3.45 17.70 28.63
CA VAL A 239 -2.90 17.42 29.97
C VAL A 239 -3.09 15.94 30.24
N LEU A 240 -2.00 15.17 30.25
CA LEU A 240 -2.03 13.77 30.65
C LEU A 240 -1.70 13.66 32.14
N THR A 241 -2.57 13.03 32.92
CA THR A 241 -2.29 12.71 34.32
C THR A 241 -2.11 11.21 34.48
N ILE A 242 -0.95 10.77 34.96
CA ILE A 242 -0.65 9.37 35.28
C ILE A 242 -0.80 9.16 36.77
N SER A 243 -1.95 8.62 37.22
CA SER A 243 -2.21 8.40 38.64
C SER A 243 -1.67 7.03 39.09
N GLY A 244 -0.59 7.04 39.86
CA GLY A 244 -0.05 5.84 40.53
C GLY A 244 0.64 4.82 39.61
N GLY A 245 0.93 5.19 38.36
CA GLY A 245 1.65 4.36 37.39
C GLY A 245 2.92 5.03 36.86
N VAL A 246 3.51 4.43 35.84
CA VAL A 246 4.71 4.93 35.18
C VAL A 246 4.54 4.96 33.66
N ILE A 247 5.46 5.65 32.99
CA ILE A 247 5.54 5.68 31.53
C ILE A 247 6.68 4.74 31.11
N TYR A 248 6.33 3.73 30.31
CA TYR A 248 7.24 2.82 29.65
C TYR A 248 7.29 3.13 28.15
N ILE A 249 8.49 3.37 27.63
CA ILE A 249 8.76 3.52 26.21
C ILE A 249 9.75 2.42 25.84
N GLU A 250 9.34 1.47 25.00
CA GLU A 250 10.18 0.35 24.63
C GLU A 250 11.37 0.80 23.76
N ASN A 251 12.48 0.07 23.86
CA ASN A 251 13.66 0.31 23.04
C ASN A 251 13.62 -0.59 21.80
N GLY A 252 13.66 -0.03 20.59
CA GLY A 252 13.86 -0.80 19.37
C GLY A 252 12.96 -0.49 18.17
N ALA A 253 11.92 0.34 18.30
CA ALA A 253 11.13 0.83 17.17
C ALA A 253 11.46 2.28 16.83
N SER A 254 11.42 2.64 15.55
CA SER A 254 11.80 3.98 15.06
C SER A 254 10.85 5.09 15.54
N ASN A 255 9.62 4.73 15.93
CA ASN A 255 8.55 5.70 16.19
C ASN A 255 8.19 5.86 17.67
N ASN A 256 8.96 5.27 18.59
CA ASN A 256 8.69 5.32 20.04
C ASN A 256 8.98 6.69 20.64
N ASN A 257 7.98 7.57 20.66
CA ASN A 257 8.15 8.93 21.17
C ASN A 257 6.95 9.47 21.95
N ILE A 258 7.24 10.43 22.82
CA ILE A 258 6.25 11.35 23.37
C ILE A 258 6.69 12.75 23.00
N THR A 259 5.85 13.45 22.24
CA THR A 259 6.06 14.84 21.86
C THR A 259 5.14 15.72 22.70
N ILE A 260 5.71 16.71 23.40
CA ILE A 260 4.93 17.66 24.21
C ILE A 260 5.09 19.03 23.57
N LEU A 261 4.02 19.54 22.95
CA LEU A 261 4.03 20.88 22.39
C LEU A 261 3.99 21.94 23.49
N SER A 262 4.41 23.17 23.16
CA SER A 262 4.41 24.28 24.11
C SER A 262 3.04 24.47 24.77
N GLY A 263 2.96 24.32 26.09
CA GLY A 263 1.73 24.39 26.87
C GLY A 263 1.16 23.03 27.31
N GLY A 264 1.52 21.95 26.61
CA GLY A 264 1.14 20.58 26.98
C GLY A 264 1.82 20.13 28.27
N GLN A 265 1.17 19.21 29.00
CA GLN A 265 1.61 18.78 30.33
C GLN A 265 1.49 17.28 30.54
N ILE A 266 2.44 16.73 31.32
CA ILE A 266 2.34 15.42 31.96
C ILE A 266 2.42 15.64 33.47
N ASN A 267 1.41 15.15 34.18
CA ASN A 267 1.29 15.22 35.63
C ASN A 267 1.37 13.81 36.23
N GLY A 268 1.73 13.72 37.52
CA GLY A 268 1.78 12.49 38.32
C GLY A 268 1.21 12.68 39.72
#